data_AF-Q8H6W3-F1
#
_entry.id   AF-Q8H6W3-F1
#
_cell.length_a   1.000
_cell.length_b   1.000
_cell.length_c   1.000
_cell.angle_alpha   90.00
_cell.angle_beta   90.00
_cell.angle_gamma   90.00
#
_symmetry.space_group_name_H-M   'P 1'
#
loop_
_entity.id
_entity.type
_entity.pdbx_description
1 polymer ?
#
loop_
_entity_poly.entity_id
_entity_poly.type
_entity_poly.pdbx_seq_one_letter_code
_entity_poly.pdbx_strand_id
1 'polypeptide(L)'
;KPTPLNNQQNFINNLLEKLKHSLSIALFHFYPLSGHLVTHETQDPPAYNIFVDCSNNNSGAKFIYATLNMTVSDILTPIHVPPIVESFFDLNKIINHDGHTMPLLSIQITELLDGVFIGCSMNHHIADGTSYWNFFNTWSEIFQAEDHGVPISHQPFHNRWLP
;
A
#
# COMPACT_ATOMS: atom_id res chain seq x y z
N LYS A 1 32.36 -12.33 -0.80
CA LYS A 1 32.18 -13.02 -2.11
C LYS A 1 30.87 -12.50 -2.69
N PRO A 2 30.83 -11.92 -3.92
CA PRO A 2 29.58 -11.43 -4.48
C PRO A 2 28.60 -12.59 -4.63
N THR A 3 27.34 -12.37 -4.24
CA THR A 3 26.26 -13.32 -4.49
C THR A 3 26.10 -13.45 -6.01
N PRO A 4 25.96 -14.66 -6.58
CA PRO A 4 25.75 -14.79 -8.03
C PRO A 4 24.51 -14.00 -8.45
N LEU A 5 24.59 -13.23 -9.55
CA LEU A 5 23.50 -12.40 -10.08
C LEU A 5 22.17 -13.17 -10.18
N ASN A 6 22.24 -14.44 -10.57
CA ASN A 6 21.09 -15.34 -10.65
C ASN A 6 20.40 -15.57 -9.29
N ASN A 7 21.17 -15.67 -8.21
CA ASN A 7 20.62 -15.84 -6.86
C ASN A 7 19.93 -14.57 -6.34
N GLN A 8 20.45 -13.38 -6.72
CA GLN A 8 19.83 -12.11 -6.35
C GLN A 8 18.51 -11.90 -7.10
N GLN A 9 18.49 -12.16 -8.41
CA GLN A 9 17.24 -12.08 -9.19
C GLN A 9 16.18 -13.06 -8.66
N ASN A 10 16.58 -14.29 -8.34
CA ASN A 10 15.67 -15.28 -7.76
C ASN A 10 15.16 -14.85 -6.37
N PHE A 11 16.01 -14.22 -5.56
CA PHE A 11 15.61 -13.66 -4.27
C PHE A 11 14.56 -12.56 -4.43
N ILE A 12 14.80 -11.56 -5.29
CA ILE A 12 13.86 -10.45 -5.51
C ILE A 12 12.54 -10.95 -6.09
N ASN A 13 12.57 -11.84 -7.08
CA ASN A 13 11.34 -12.41 -7.63
C ASN A 13 10.52 -13.14 -6.55
N ASN A 14 11.17 -13.97 -5.72
CA ASN A 14 10.49 -14.65 -4.60
C ASN A 14 9.91 -13.65 -3.60
N LEU A 15 10.68 -12.62 -3.22
CA LEU A 15 10.21 -11.55 -2.33
C LEU A 15 8.98 -10.84 -2.90
N LEU A 16 9.00 -10.46 -4.17
CA LEU A 16 7.88 -9.79 -4.84
C LEU A 16 6.63 -10.66 -4.86
N GLU A 17 6.75 -11.95 -5.16
CA GLU A 17 5.62 -12.87 -5.18
C GLU A 17 5.04 -13.08 -3.77
N LYS A 18 5.89 -13.24 -2.74
CA LYS A 18 5.44 -13.29 -1.35
C LYS A 18 4.74 -12.00 -0.90
N LEU A 19 5.28 -10.83 -1.26
CA LEU A 19 4.69 -9.54 -0.93
C LEU A 19 3.33 -9.32 -1.61
N LYS A 20 3.20 -9.66 -2.89
CA LYS A 20 1.93 -9.58 -3.61
C LYS A 20 0.89 -10.53 -3.02
N HIS A 21 1.30 -11.76 -2.73
CA HIS A 21 0.41 -12.77 -2.16
C HIS A 21 -0.09 -12.34 -0.77
N SER A 22 0.81 -11.95 0.14
CA SER A 22 0.42 -11.48 1.46
C SER A 22 -0.39 -10.19 1.41
N LEU A 23 -0.11 -9.29 0.46
CA LEU A 23 -0.90 -8.07 0.26
C LEU A 23 -2.33 -8.42 -0.17
N SER A 24 -2.51 -9.39 -1.08
CA SER A 24 -3.82 -9.86 -1.51
C SER A 24 -4.65 -10.37 -0.32
N ILE A 25 -4.05 -11.16 0.57
CA ILE A 25 -4.71 -11.64 1.80
C ILE A 25 -4.98 -10.47 2.75
N ALA A 26 -4.04 -9.54 2.94
CA ALA A 26 -4.28 -8.37 3.78
C ALA A 26 -5.46 -7.54 3.25
N LEU A 27 -5.56 -7.35 1.94
CA LEU A 27 -6.65 -6.63 1.30
C LEU A 27 -8.01 -7.35 1.40
N PHE A 28 -8.05 -8.64 1.67
CA PHE A 28 -9.31 -9.29 2.05
C PHE A 28 -9.86 -8.73 3.36
N HIS A 29 -9.00 -8.51 4.35
CA HIS A 29 -9.37 -7.87 5.62
C HIS A 29 -9.56 -6.37 5.45
N PHE A 30 -8.73 -5.70 4.64
CA PHE A 30 -8.77 -4.26 4.42
C PHE A 30 -9.40 -3.90 3.07
N TYR A 31 -10.49 -4.57 2.71
CA TYR A 31 -11.12 -4.47 1.38
C TYR A 31 -11.42 -3.04 0.89
N PRO A 32 -11.75 -2.03 1.74
CA PRO A 32 -11.95 -0.67 1.26
C PRO A 32 -10.70 -0.06 0.60
N LEU A 33 -9.49 -0.52 0.95
CA LEU A 33 -8.24 -0.04 0.33
C LEU A 33 -8.13 -0.43 -1.15
N SER A 34 -8.87 -1.46 -1.59
CA SER A 34 -8.98 -1.90 -2.99
C SER A 34 -10.11 -1.18 -3.76
N GLY A 35 -10.83 -0.28 -3.10
CA GLY A 35 -11.94 0.45 -3.67
C GLY A 35 -11.55 1.68 -4.48
N HIS A 36 -12.55 2.46 -4.86
CA HIS A 36 -12.41 3.84 -5.35
C HIS A 36 -13.49 4.73 -4.72
N LEU A 37 -13.25 6.03 -4.65
CA LEU A 37 -14.23 6.98 -4.15
C LEU A 37 -15.34 7.20 -5.19
N VAL A 38 -16.57 7.27 -4.70
CA VAL A 38 -17.74 7.65 -5.50
C VAL A 38 -18.47 8.75 -4.74
N THR A 39 -18.87 9.78 -5.48
CA THR A 39 -19.73 10.85 -4.97
C THR A 39 -21.11 10.70 -5.59
N HIS A 40 -22.13 10.60 -4.73
CA HIS A 40 -23.53 10.62 -5.13
C HIS A 40 -24.20 11.91 -4.65
N GLU A 41 -24.76 12.66 -5.58
CA GLU A 41 -25.49 13.90 -5.31
C GLU A 41 -27.00 13.62 -5.29
N THR A 42 -27.68 14.05 -4.23
CA THR A 42 -29.15 14.08 -4.16
C THR A 42 -29.62 15.52 -4.31
N GLN A 43 -30.71 15.75 -5.05
CA GLN A 43 -31.25 17.09 -5.29
C GLN A 43 -32.36 17.50 -4.31
N ASP A 44 -33.04 16.53 -3.67
CA ASP A 44 -34.16 16.80 -2.76
C ASP A 44 -34.16 15.82 -1.55
N PRO A 45 -33.65 16.21 -0.38
CA PRO A 45 -32.92 17.46 -0.11
C PRO A 45 -31.52 17.45 -0.77
N PRO A 46 -30.93 18.63 -1.05
CA PRO A 46 -29.56 18.75 -1.55
C PRO A 46 -28.54 18.10 -0.58
N ALA A 47 -27.84 17.06 -1.03
CA ALA A 47 -26.77 16.45 -0.25
C ALA A 47 -25.72 15.76 -1.16
N TYR A 48 -24.49 15.67 -0.65
CA TYR A 48 -23.42 14.90 -1.27
C TYR A 48 -23.02 13.76 -0.33
N ASN A 49 -23.07 12.54 -0.85
CA ASN A 49 -22.62 11.35 -0.15
C ASN A 49 -21.37 10.82 -0.82
N ILE A 50 -20.29 10.73 -0.07
CA ILE A 50 -19.03 10.13 -0.51
C ILE A 50 -18.92 8.75 0.15
N PHE A 51 -18.68 7.73 -0.66
CA PHE A 51 -18.45 6.37 -0.19
C PHE A 51 -17.37 5.69 -1.02
N VAL A 52 -16.88 4.57 -0.51
CA VAL A 52 -15.94 3.71 -1.24
C VAL A 52 -16.76 2.64 -1.95
N ASP A 53 -16.77 2.66 -3.28
CA ASP A 53 -17.27 1.51 -4.03
C ASP A 53 -16.22 0.39 -3.93
N CYS A 54 -16.65 -0.77 -3.44
CA CYS A 54 -15.83 -1.97 -3.26
C CYS A 54 -16.26 -3.11 -4.19
N SER A 55 -17.02 -2.82 -5.26
CA SER A 55 -17.47 -3.81 -6.22
C SER A 55 -16.29 -4.46 -6.97
N ASN A 56 -16.51 -5.67 -7.49
CA ASN A 56 -15.46 -6.47 -8.16
C ASN A 56 -14.93 -5.84 -9.48
N ASN A 57 -15.47 -4.70 -9.91
CA ASN A 57 -15.07 -4.01 -11.14
C ASN A 57 -13.94 -3.00 -10.91
N ASN A 58 -13.42 -2.91 -9.69
CA ASN A 58 -12.39 -1.94 -9.32
C ASN A 58 -11.00 -2.39 -9.75
N SER A 59 -10.12 -1.43 -10.00
CA SER A 59 -8.71 -1.68 -10.33
C SER A 59 -7.90 -2.28 -9.17
N GLY A 60 -8.45 -2.29 -7.95
CA GLY A 60 -7.77 -2.75 -6.75
C GLY A 60 -6.66 -1.80 -6.28
N ALA A 61 -5.88 -2.28 -5.31
CA ALA A 61 -4.64 -1.62 -4.91
C ALA A 61 -3.56 -1.78 -6.00
N LYS A 62 -2.73 -0.76 -6.17
CA LYS A 62 -1.61 -0.78 -7.12
C LYS A 62 -0.37 -1.37 -6.47
N PHE A 63 0.33 -2.26 -7.17
CA PHE A 63 1.60 -2.83 -6.74
C PHE A 63 2.66 -2.57 -7.82
N ILE A 64 3.74 -1.90 -7.46
CA ILE A 64 4.78 -1.43 -8.38
C ILE A 64 6.11 -2.00 -7.95
N TYR A 65 6.91 -2.43 -8.92
CA TYR A 65 8.31 -2.75 -8.73
C TYR A 65 9.16 -1.78 -9.55
N ALA A 66 10.18 -1.22 -8.91
CA ALA A 66 11.14 -0.31 -9.49
C ALA A 66 12.55 -0.67 -9.04
N THR A 67 13.55 -0.21 -9.77
CA THR A 67 14.96 -0.37 -9.40
C THR A 67 15.64 0.99 -9.39
N LEU A 68 16.59 1.17 -8.48
CA LEU A 68 17.40 2.37 -8.42
C LEU A 68 18.84 2.04 -8.03
N ASN A 69 19.79 2.62 -8.75
CA ASN A 69 21.22 2.47 -8.48
C ASN A 69 21.66 3.37 -7.31
N MET A 70 21.13 3.10 -6.13
CA MET A 70 21.44 3.76 -4.86
C MET A 70 21.59 2.70 -3.77
N THR A 71 22.32 3.03 -2.72
CA THR A 71 22.42 2.22 -1.50
C THR A 71 21.44 2.72 -0.43
N VAL A 72 21.18 1.90 0.57
CA VAL A 72 20.43 2.31 1.78
C VAL A 72 21.14 3.48 2.49
N SER A 73 22.48 3.47 2.51
CA SER A 73 23.28 4.54 3.10
C SER A 73 23.06 5.89 2.41
N ASP A 74 22.90 5.90 1.08
CA ASP A 74 22.64 7.14 0.33
C ASP A 74 21.31 7.80 0.72
N ILE A 75 20.37 7.03 1.28
CA ILE A 75 19.06 7.52 1.76
C ILE A 75 19.14 7.95 3.22
N LEU A 76 19.81 7.18 4.09
CA LEU A 76 19.76 7.35 5.54
C LEU A 76 20.86 8.25 6.13
N THR A 77 21.98 8.42 5.44
CA THR A 77 23.11 9.24 5.95
C THR A 77 22.93 10.75 5.84
N PRO A 78 22.23 11.30 4.82
CA PRO A 78 22.03 12.75 4.74
C PRO A 78 21.20 13.28 5.91
N ILE A 79 21.48 14.53 6.31
CA ILE A 79 20.75 15.22 7.40
C ILE A 79 19.28 15.48 7.00
N HIS A 80 19.04 15.73 5.72
CA HIS A 80 17.72 15.96 5.16
C HIS A 80 17.33 14.80 4.25
N VAL A 81 16.03 14.47 4.23
CA VAL A 81 15.49 13.45 3.32
C VAL A 81 15.85 13.82 1.89
N PRO A 82 16.59 12.96 1.16
CA PRO A 82 16.96 13.24 -0.22
C PRO A 82 15.71 13.42 -1.11
N PRO A 83 15.65 14.40 -2.01
CA PRO A 83 14.48 14.63 -2.87
C PRO A 83 14.05 13.41 -3.71
N ILE A 84 14.99 12.53 -4.03
CA ILE A 84 14.72 11.27 -4.74
C ILE A 84 13.78 10.33 -3.97
N VAL A 85 13.72 10.43 -2.65
CA VAL A 85 12.80 9.62 -1.83
C VAL A 85 11.34 9.88 -2.20
N GLU A 86 11.02 11.07 -2.70
CA GLU A 86 9.67 11.37 -3.22
C GLU A 86 9.26 10.43 -4.37
N SER A 87 10.20 9.95 -5.19
CA SER A 87 9.90 9.02 -6.28
C SER A 87 9.71 7.58 -5.83
N PHE A 88 9.90 7.28 -4.55
CA PHE A 88 9.62 5.96 -3.97
C PHE A 88 8.13 5.77 -3.64
N PHE A 89 7.33 6.83 -3.83
CA PHE A 89 5.89 6.85 -3.56
C PHE A 89 5.14 7.28 -4.83
N ASP A 90 4.49 6.34 -5.51
CA ASP A 90 3.77 6.56 -6.78
C ASP A 90 2.69 7.65 -6.73
N LEU A 91 1.98 7.78 -5.60
CA LEU A 91 0.90 8.77 -5.42
C LEU A 91 1.37 10.00 -4.61
N ASN A 92 2.64 10.34 -4.68
CA ASN A 92 3.14 11.58 -4.07
C ASN A 92 2.45 12.81 -4.68
N LYS A 93 2.09 13.79 -3.83
CA LYS A 93 1.40 15.05 -4.21
C LYS A 93 -0.01 14.89 -4.79
N ILE A 94 -0.56 13.68 -4.79
CA ILE A 94 -1.95 13.41 -5.16
C ILE A 94 -2.88 13.83 -4.01
N ILE A 95 -4.05 14.38 -4.33
CA ILE A 95 -5.03 14.82 -3.34
C ILE A 95 -6.10 13.76 -3.11
N ASN A 96 -6.78 13.81 -1.96
CA ASN A 96 -7.80 12.81 -1.60
C ASN A 96 -8.90 12.65 -2.67
N HIS A 97 -9.28 13.74 -3.36
CA HIS A 97 -10.31 13.70 -4.40
C HIS A 97 -9.92 12.82 -5.59
N ASP A 98 -8.63 12.69 -5.89
CA ASP A 98 -8.16 11.87 -7.02
C ASP A 98 -8.45 10.38 -6.82
N GLY A 99 -8.81 9.95 -5.60
CA GLY A 99 -9.30 8.61 -5.30
C GLY A 99 -10.57 8.19 -6.06
N HIS A 100 -11.22 9.09 -6.79
CA HIS A 100 -12.30 8.75 -7.73
C HIS A 100 -11.78 8.09 -9.02
N THR A 101 -10.54 8.38 -9.40
CA THR A 101 -9.93 7.92 -10.66
C THR A 101 -8.61 7.18 -10.47
N MET A 102 -8.02 7.29 -9.27
CA MET A 102 -6.74 6.69 -8.89
C MET A 102 -6.96 5.68 -7.75
N PRO A 103 -6.08 4.67 -7.61
CA PRO A 103 -6.14 3.71 -6.51
C PRO A 103 -6.09 4.38 -5.13
N LEU A 104 -6.83 3.83 -4.16
CA LEU A 104 -6.80 4.30 -2.77
C LEU A 104 -5.58 3.81 -1.99
N LEU A 105 -4.93 2.74 -2.47
CA LEU A 105 -3.68 2.20 -1.97
C LEU A 105 -2.71 1.94 -3.13
N SER A 106 -1.48 2.37 -2.99
CA SER A 106 -0.36 2.06 -3.89
C SER A 106 0.86 1.62 -3.07
N ILE A 107 1.36 0.43 -3.35
CA ILE A 107 2.57 -0.14 -2.76
C ILE A 107 3.67 -0.16 -3.83
N GLN A 108 4.81 0.47 -3.55
CA GLN A 108 5.97 0.46 -4.44
C GLN A 108 7.15 -0.21 -3.76
N ILE A 109 7.68 -1.24 -4.39
CA ILE A 109 8.90 -1.93 -4.00
C ILE A 109 10.04 -1.40 -4.87
N THR A 110 10.95 -0.64 -4.28
CA THR A 110 12.12 -0.10 -4.97
C THR A 110 13.36 -0.90 -4.55
N GLU A 111 13.90 -1.71 -5.46
CA GLU A 111 15.17 -2.41 -5.24
C GLU A 111 16.33 -1.43 -5.32
N LEU A 112 17.18 -1.48 -4.30
CA LEU A 112 18.42 -0.75 -4.15
C LEU A 112 19.59 -1.71 -4.32
N LEU A 113 20.81 -1.19 -4.43
CA LEU A 113 22.02 -2.00 -4.59
C LEU A 113 22.24 -3.00 -3.45
N ASP A 114 21.83 -2.65 -2.24
CA ASP A 114 22.08 -3.38 -1.00
C ASP A 114 20.82 -3.55 -0.13
N GLY A 115 19.63 -3.30 -0.70
CA GLY A 115 18.38 -3.38 0.06
C GLY A 115 17.12 -3.17 -0.78
N VAL A 116 16.00 -3.01 -0.09
CA VAL A 116 14.70 -2.71 -0.69
C VAL A 116 14.03 -1.61 0.11
N PHE A 117 13.43 -0.64 -0.58
CA PHE A 117 12.55 0.36 0.00
C PHE A 117 11.10 0.01 -0.31
N ILE A 118 10.24 0.02 0.70
CA ILE A 118 8.79 -0.21 0.55
C ILE A 118 8.07 1.12 0.75
N GLY A 119 7.64 1.73 -0.35
CA GLY A 119 6.78 2.90 -0.35
C GLY A 119 5.32 2.50 -0.26
N CYS A 120 4.56 3.19 0.59
CA CYS A 120 3.12 3.00 0.73
C CYS A 120 2.44 4.37 0.63
N SER A 121 1.53 4.50 -0.32
CA SER A 121 0.68 5.68 -0.47
C SER A 121 -0.77 5.26 -0.24
N MET A 122 -1.43 5.89 0.72
CA MET A 122 -2.81 5.59 1.11
C MET A 122 -3.63 6.88 1.12
N ASN A 123 -4.83 6.84 0.54
CA ASN A 123 -5.73 7.98 0.55
C ASN A 123 -6.17 8.29 1.99
N HIS A 124 -5.92 9.51 2.46
CA HIS A 124 -6.15 9.87 3.86
C HIS A 124 -7.65 10.03 4.18
N HIS A 125 -8.53 10.03 3.19
CA HIS A 125 -9.99 10.05 3.42
C HIS A 125 -10.53 8.74 4.00
N ILE A 126 -9.80 7.63 3.86
CA ILE A 126 -10.24 6.29 4.29
C ILE A 126 -9.44 5.74 5.47
N ALA A 127 -8.38 6.44 5.90
CA ALA A 127 -7.51 6.01 6.99
C ALA A 127 -6.90 7.21 7.71
N ASP A 128 -6.66 7.01 9.00
CA ASP A 128 -5.81 7.82 9.86
C ASP A 128 -4.48 7.09 10.14
N GLY A 129 -3.59 7.69 10.93
CA GLY A 129 -2.30 7.09 11.26
C GLY A 129 -2.42 5.73 11.98
N THR A 130 -3.43 5.55 12.82
CA THR A 130 -3.63 4.31 13.58
C THR A 130 -4.08 3.17 12.67
N SER A 131 -5.08 3.42 11.82
CA SER A 131 -5.57 2.44 10.84
C SER A 131 -4.53 2.13 9.76
N TYR A 132 -3.73 3.11 9.35
CA TYR A 132 -2.57 2.89 8.47
C TYR A 132 -1.59 1.88 9.07
N TRP A 133 -1.17 2.08 10.32
CA TRP A 133 -0.24 1.16 10.98
C TRP A 133 -0.86 -0.20 11.26
N ASN A 134 -2.16 -0.25 11.56
CA ASN A 134 -2.87 -1.52 11.68
C ASN A 134 -2.81 -2.34 10.38
N PHE A 135 -3.06 -1.70 9.24
CA PHE A 135 -2.91 -2.32 7.93
C PHE A 135 -1.48 -2.82 7.70
N PHE A 136 -0.47 -1.95 7.93
CA PHE A 136 0.92 -2.28 7.66
C PHE A 136 1.44 -3.43 8.53
N ASN A 137 1.08 -3.44 9.81
CA ASN A 137 1.42 -4.52 10.74
C ASN A 137 0.71 -5.82 10.36
N THR A 138 -0.58 -5.77 10.05
CA THR A 138 -1.33 -6.95 9.60
C THR A 138 -0.73 -7.55 8.34
N TRP A 139 -0.36 -6.73 7.36
CA TRP A 139 0.31 -7.19 6.14
C TRP A 139 1.65 -7.87 6.44
N SER A 140 2.44 -7.33 7.38
CA SER A 140 3.69 -7.92 7.84
C SER A 140 3.48 -9.25 8.59
N GLU A 141 2.44 -9.37 9.41
CA GLU A 141 2.07 -10.63 10.07
C GLU A 141 1.72 -11.71 9.04
N ILE A 142 0.88 -11.39 8.07
CA ILE A 142 0.48 -12.30 6.99
C ILE A 142 1.69 -12.73 6.15
N PHE A 143 2.59 -11.78 5.82
CA PHE A 143 3.81 -12.09 5.08
C PHE A 143 4.70 -13.09 5.82
N GLN A 144 4.85 -12.95 7.13
CA GLN A 144 5.64 -13.87 7.96
C GLN A 144 4.97 -15.23 8.18
N ALA A 145 3.63 -15.27 8.15
CA ALA A 145 2.88 -16.48 8.39
C ALA A 145 2.91 -17.48 7.21
N GLU A 146 3.35 -17.06 6.01
CA GLU A 146 3.48 -17.93 4.81
C GLU A 146 2.28 -18.89 4.60
N ASP A 147 1.05 -18.40 4.78
CA ASP A 147 -0.22 -19.14 4.61
C ASP A 147 -0.53 -20.19 5.70
N HIS A 148 0.17 -20.17 6.85
CA HIS A 148 -0.08 -21.07 8.00
C HIS A 148 -1.38 -20.78 8.77
N GLY A 149 -2.31 -19.98 8.22
CA GLY A 149 -3.61 -19.71 8.84
C GLY A 149 -3.54 -18.99 10.18
N VAL A 150 -2.48 -18.21 10.42
CA VAL A 150 -2.33 -17.44 11.67
C VAL A 150 -3.40 -16.34 11.71
N PRO A 151 -4.24 -16.29 12.76
CA PRO A 151 -5.23 -15.22 12.89
C PRO A 151 -4.53 -13.88 13.06
N ILE A 152 -5.00 -12.85 12.34
CA ILE A 152 -4.44 -11.50 12.45
C ILE A 152 -4.67 -10.94 13.86
N SER A 153 -3.66 -10.24 14.39
CA SER A 153 -3.68 -9.78 15.78
C SER A 153 -4.72 -8.68 16.03
N HIS A 154 -4.99 -7.85 15.02
CA HIS A 154 -5.86 -6.68 15.11
C HIS A 154 -6.81 -6.59 13.91
N GLN A 155 -8.07 -6.96 14.13
CA GLN A 155 -9.09 -6.87 13.08
C GLN A 155 -9.37 -5.41 12.70
N PRO A 156 -9.49 -5.08 11.40
CA PRO A 156 -9.94 -3.77 10.97
C PRO A 156 -11.38 -3.52 11.41
N PHE A 157 -11.66 -2.28 11.82
CA PHE A 157 -12.99 -1.87 12.21
C PHE A 157 -13.69 -1.20 11.02
N HIS A 158 -14.63 -1.91 10.37
CA HIS A 158 -15.31 -1.40 9.17
C HIS A 158 -16.62 -0.65 9.44
N ASN A 159 -17.20 -0.83 10.62
CA ASN A 159 -18.44 -0.15 10.95
C ASN A 159 -18.14 1.32 11.26
N ARG A 160 -18.89 2.25 10.67
CA ARG A 160 -18.86 3.65 11.13
C ARG A 160 -19.58 3.71 12.48
N TRP A 161 -18.86 4.02 13.56
CA TRP A 161 -19.49 4.49 14.80
C TRP A 161 -19.77 5.99 14.66
N LEU A 162 -20.84 6.34 13.96
CA LEU A 162 -21.59 7.56 14.23
C LEU A 162 -23.09 7.27 13.98
N PRO A 163 -23.98 7.62 14.91
CA PRO A 163 -25.44 7.51 14.74
C PRO A 163 -25.99 8.47 13.68
#